data_AF-A0A1D8G5X5-F1
#
_entry.id   AF-A0A1D8G5X5-F1
#
_cell.length_a   1.000
_cell.length_b   1.000
_cell.length_c   1.000
_cell.angle_alpha   90.00
_cell.angle_beta   90.00
_cell.angle_gamma   90.00
#
_symmetry.space_group_name_H-M   'P 1'
#
loop_
_entity.id
_entity.type
_entity.pdbx_description
1 polymer ?
#
loop_
_entity_poly.entity_id
_entity_poly.type
_entity_poly.pdbx_seq_one_letter_code
_entity_poly.pdbx_strand_id
1 'polypeptide(L)'
;MRPPLENVLRDALVQNLQLIEPGLRPVQFEEYPLPNAHGTRGSIDILARDRHHMWVVIELKRSRSSARQALHEVNKYTELLCREKNLAPDRIRAVIVAMPDDWEELLIAVSHAARDWSHDLRGYRLLLDSSGTPIGAERVEFLPRAFEPRVTPIHNLFFFTTEEQREQGWRIISEVADELGALDLLAADLDRVAEKHYIPAPFGLYLAVGRVNEELASADLLGGYDGPEPFAAEHQAEYLALSEICNRLARSKLRGMNMESARPGLLKNLAENPNWAIQGFRGTGAYDDTAAFEQQDLFRFLAGDERGDSQILYTGTASPQVASRWKAFRQETRQSLAGNYEWESLVDGWLDEVGPKVGEGDVGLHVYNPCDLLQAIIHGWPDRIENLLPMVVGEAVPCQGLRHSVRGALCWNGRGMSFPDAVRLVYRDPLFLVSNMYAGTVWERDRELLDLLGLHYVLLEKVGPVWAEATMADEHRIWVHQDQGARVYSSDTDPRGYAQAYASIAADGEIVSIGQYLNRHSREVELVAKEYRAFVHTV
;
A
#
# COMPACT_ATOMS: atom_id res chain seq x y z
N MET A 1 -25.46 -35.63 22.92
CA MET A 1 -24.81 -36.53 23.90
C MET A 1 -23.68 -35.76 24.56
N ARG A 2 -23.42 -35.92 25.86
CA ARG A 2 -22.23 -35.27 26.46
C ARG A 2 -20.99 -36.10 26.09
N PRO A 3 -19.95 -35.50 25.47
CA PRO A 3 -18.72 -36.23 25.18
C PRO A 3 -18.06 -36.70 26.50
N PRO A 4 -17.25 -37.78 26.46
CA PRO A 4 -16.49 -38.23 27.61
C PRO A 4 -15.56 -37.16 28.18
N LEU A 5 -14.96 -37.43 29.33
CA LEU A 5 -13.91 -36.59 29.89
C LEU A 5 -12.70 -36.52 28.94
N GLU A 6 -11.98 -35.41 28.99
CA GLU A 6 -10.89 -35.11 28.04
C GLU A 6 -9.77 -36.15 28.08
N ASN A 7 -9.38 -36.58 29.28
CA ASN A 7 -8.40 -37.65 29.47
C ASN A 7 -8.86 -38.98 28.86
N VAL A 8 -10.14 -39.34 28.98
CA VAL A 8 -10.70 -40.56 28.37
C VAL A 8 -10.66 -40.48 26.84
N LEU A 9 -11.01 -39.33 26.27
CA LEU A 9 -10.92 -39.10 24.83
C LEU A 9 -9.46 -39.15 24.34
N ARG A 10 -8.55 -38.50 25.06
CA ARG A 10 -7.10 -38.53 24.77
C ARG A 10 -6.58 -39.95 24.77
N ASP A 11 -6.86 -40.74 25.81
CA ASP A 11 -6.38 -42.11 25.96
C ASP A 11 -6.91 -43.03 24.85
N ALA A 12 -8.15 -42.81 24.39
CA ALA A 12 -8.69 -43.53 23.24
C ALA A 12 -8.06 -43.10 21.91
N LEU A 13 -7.82 -41.79 21.74
CA LEU A 13 -7.28 -41.20 20.51
C LEU A 13 -5.80 -41.49 20.32
N VAL A 14 -4.98 -41.46 21.39
CA VAL A 14 -3.53 -41.73 21.33
C VAL A 14 -3.23 -43.18 20.91
N GLN A 15 -4.14 -44.11 21.20
CA GLN A 15 -4.06 -45.49 20.71
C GLN A 15 -4.42 -45.63 19.23
N ASN A 16 -5.09 -44.64 18.65
CA ASN A 16 -5.65 -44.68 17.31
C ASN A 16 -5.38 -43.39 16.52
N LEU A 17 -4.15 -42.86 16.58
CA LEU A 17 -3.82 -41.60 15.91
C LEU A 17 -3.99 -41.63 14.38
N GLN A 18 -4.05 -42.82 13.77
CA GLN A 18 -4.43 -42.98 12.37
C GLN A 18 -5.83 -42.40 12.04
N LEU A 19 -6.69 -42.21 13.04
CA LEU A 19 -8.00 -41.56 12.88
C LEU A 19 -7.87 -40.08 12.51
N ILE A 20 -6.75 -39.43 12.88
CA ILE A 20 -6.45 -38.04 12.52
C ILE A 20 -5.68 -37.99 11.19
N GLU A 21 -4.54 -38.67 11.14
CA GLU A 21 -3.68 -38.72 9.96
C GLU A 21 -2.94 -40.07 9.90
N PRO A 22 -2.91 -40.75 8.75
CA PRO A 22 -2.16 -42.00 8.60
C PRO A 22 -0.66 -41.83 8.89
N GLY A 23 -0.12 -42.70 9.74
CA GLY A 23 1.31 -42.75 10.04
C GLY A 23 1.75 -41.92 11.25
N LEU A 24 0.83 -41.27 11.96
CA LEU A 24 1.10 -40.69 13.28
C LEU A 24 1.41 -41.78 14.30
N ARG A 25 2.48 -41.59 15.07
CA ARG A 25 2.93 -42.50 16.13
C ARG A 25 3.10 -41.73 17.43
N PRO A 26 2.48 -42.16 18.54
CA PRO A 26 2.64 -41.47 19.81
C PRO A 26 4.09 -41.54 20.29
N VAL A 27 4.59 -40.43 20.83
CA VAL A 27 5.89 -40.42 21.54
C VAL A 27 5.75 -41.12 22.89
N GLN A 28 4.60 -40.92 23.53
CA GLN A 28 4.14 -41.62 24.72
C GLN A 28 2.61 -41.61 24.76
N PHE A 29 2.02 -42.46 25.60
CA PHE A 29 0.57 -42.63 25.69
C PHE A 29 -0.11 -41.68 26.68
N GLU A 30 0.64 -41.13 27.63
CA GLU A 30 0.14 -40.13 28.57
C GLU A 30 0.46 -38.71 28.08
N GLU A 31 -0.20 -37.73 28.68
CA GLU A 31 0.11 -36.31 28.56
C GLU A 31 1.63 -36.04 28.66
N TYR A 32 2.19 -35.27 27.72
CA TYR A 32 3.63 -35.02 27.65
C TYR A 32 4.02 -33.80 28.50
N PRO A 33 4.68 -34.00 29.66
CA PRO A 33 5.04 -32.89 30.51
C PRO A 33 6.15 -32.06 29.87
N LEU A 34 5.91 -30.76 29.77
CA LEU A 34 6.90 -29.79 29.34
C LEU A 34 7.35 -28.94 30.52
N PRO A 35 8.66 -28.91 30.83
CA PRO A 35 9.19 -27.91 31.75
C PRO A 35 8.97 -26.52 31.15
N ASN A 36 8.93 -25.52 32.00
CA ASN A 36 8.89 -24.11 31.60
C ASN A 36 9.75 -23.34 32.60
N ALA A 37 10.93 -22.88 32.16
CA ALA A 37 11.81 -22.09 33.01
C ALA A 37 11.26 -20.70 33.34
N HIS A 38 10.23 -20.24 32.62
CA HIS A 38 9.73 -18.86 32.64
C HIS A 38 8.26 -18.75 33.09
N GLY A 39 7.68 -19.79 33.70
CA GLY A 39 6.29 -19.72 34.17
C GLY A 39 5.70 -21.05 34.60
N THR A 40 4.38 -21.20 34.44
CA THR A 40 3.67 -22.43 34.77
C THR A 40 4.06 -23.55 33.79
N ARG A 41 4.23 -24.76 34.34
CA ARG A 41 4.51 -25.97 33.55
C ARG A 41 3.42 -26.17 32.49
N GLY A 42 3.81 -26.77 31.37
CA GLY A 42 2.89 -27.18 30.30
C GLY A 42 2.74 -28.69 30.25
N SER A 43 1.64 -29.17 29.68
CA SER A 43 1.43 -30.60 29.43
C SER A 43 0.74 -30.73 28.08
N ILE A 44 1.41 -31.31 27.09
CA ILE A 44 0.78 -31.52 25.77
C ILE A 44 -0.17 -32.69 25.88
N ASP A 45 -1.41 -32.53 25.43
CA ASP A 45 -2.41 -33.61 25.44
C ASP A 45 -1.87 -34.85 24.73
N ILE A 46 -1.41 -34.70 23.48
CA ILE A 46 -0.75 -35.78 22.74
C ILE A 46 0.44 -35.22 21.96
N LEU A 47 1.62 -35.82 22.16
CA LEU A 47 2.81 -35.58 21.34
C LEU A 47 3.08 -36.80 20.46
N ALA A 48 3.23 -36.58 19.16
CA ALA A 48 3.42 -37.65 18.18
C ALA A 48 4.57 -37.36 17.19
N ARG A 49 4.91 -38.37 16.39
CA ARG A 49 5.79 -38.29 15.22
C ARG A 49 5.00 -38.68 13.98
N ASP A 50 5.12 -37.89 12.91
CA ASP A 50 4.53 -38.25 11.62
C ASP A 50 5.48 -39.12 10.76
N ARG A 51 5.01 -39.48 9.55
CA ARG A 51 5.78 -40.25 8.57
C ARG A 51 7.03 -39.56 8.04
N HIS A 52 7.14 -38.25 8.23
CA HIS A 52 8.28 -37.43 7.80
C HIS A 52 9.21 -37.09 8.99
N HIS A 53 9.00 -37.73 10.14
CA HIS A 53 9.75 -37.48 11.37
C HIS A 53 9.63 -36.03 11.86
N MET A 54 8.47 -35.41 11.67
CA MET A 54 8.10 -34.15 12.31
C MET A 54 7.54 -34.44 13.71
N TRP A 55 7.76 -33.53 14.64
CA TRP A 55 7.07 -33.53 15.94
C TRP A 55 5.68 -32.94 15.74
N VAL A 56 4.65 -33.62 16.22
CA VAL A 56 3.25 -33.20 16.07
C VAL A 56 2.66 -32.98 17.45
N VAL A 57 2.42 -31.72 17.78
CA VAL A 57 1.69 -31.29 18.98
C VAL A 57 0.21 -31.39 18.65
N ILE A 58 -0.54 -32.22 19.38
CA ILE A 58 -1.99 -32.39 19.18
C ILE A 58 -2.69 -31.92 20.45
N GLU A 59 -3.46 -30.84 20.33
CA GLU A 59 -4.30 -30.27 21.38
C GLU A 59 -5.74 -30.75 21.20
N LEU A 60 -6.32 -31.34 22.25
CA LEU A 60 -7.65 -31.94 22.21
C LEU A 60 -8.64 -31.10 23.02
N LYS A 61 -9.76 -30.71 22.41
CA LYS A 61 -10.82 -29.93 23.07
C LYS A 61 -12.19 -30.59 22.97
N ARG A 62 -12.86 -30.68 24.11
CA ARG A 62 -14.19 -31.33 24.23
C ARG A 62 -15.36 -30.38 24.49
N SER A 63 -15.09 -29.08 24.60
CA SER A 63 -16.11 -28.07 24.89
C SER A 63 -15.73 -26.68 24.38
N ARG A 64 -16.74 -25.85 24.07
CA ARG A 64 -16.56 -24.45 23.64
C ARG A 64 -15.69 -23.62 24.58
N SER A 65 -15.87 -23.74 25.90
CA SER A 65 -15.09 -22.95 26.86
C SER A 65 -13.60 -23.28 26.81
N SER A 66 -13.27 -24.57 26.71
CA SER A 66 -11.88 -25.03 26.57
C SER A 66 -11.32 -24.76 25.17
N ALA A 67 -12.16 -24.80 24.13
CA ALA A 67 -11.76 -24.59 22.74
C ALA A 67 -11.10 -23.23 22.53
N ARG A 68 -11.63 -22.17 23.17
CA ARG A 68 -11.07 -20.81 23.09
C ARG A 68 -9.60 -20.70 23.54
N GLN A 69 -9.11 -21.65 24.34
CA GLN A 69 -7.73 -21.68 24.82
C GLN A 69 -6.78 -22.45 23.88
N ALA A 70 -7.29 -23.18 22.90
CA ALA A 70 -6.50 -24.10 22.08
C ALA A 70 -5.31 -23.41 21.39
N LEU A 71 -5.52 -22.23 20.79
CA LEU A 71 -4.45 -21.45 20.16
C LEU A 71 -3.37 -20.98 21.14
N HIS A 72 -3.76 -20.65 22.37
CA HIS A 72 -2.80 -20.28 23.40
C HIS A 72 -1.93 -21.49 23.78
N GLU A 73 -2.55 -22.65 23.98
CA GLU A 73 -1.83 -23.87 24.36
C GLU A 73 -0.93 -24.38 23.25
N VAL A 74 -1.39 -24.46 21.99
CA VAL A 74 -0.51 -24.89 20.89
C VAL A 74 0.68 -23.96 20.69
N ASN A 75 0.50 -22.63 20.80
CA ASN A 75 1.59 -21.65 20.74
C ASN A 75 2.61 -21.89 21.86
N LYS A 76 2.11 -22.05 23.10
CA LYS A 76 2.94 -22.30 24.27
C LYS A 76 3.75 -23.58 24.09
N TYR A 77 3.13 -24.66 23.61
CA TYR A 77 3.79 -25.95 23.47
C TYR A 77 4.82 -25.98 22.34
N THR A 78 4.52 -25.37 21.19
CA THR A 78 5.51 -25.26 20.11
C THR A 78 6.73 -24.47 20.55
N GLU A 79 6.55 -23.36 21.27
CA GLU A 79 7.66 -22.54 21.79
C GLU A 79 8.47 -23.27 22.85
N LEU A 80 7.82 -23.97 23.80
CA LEU A 80 8.51 -24.74 24.83
C LEU A 80 9.31 -25.91 24.24
N LEU A 81 8.83 -26.54 23.17
CA LEU A 81 9.60 -27.55 22.44
C LEU A 81 10.85 -26.95 21.80
N CYS A 82 10.77 -25.74 21.25
CA CYS A 82 11.95 -25.04 20.74
C CYS A 82 12.93 -24.70 21.87
N ARG A 83 12.48 -24.04 22.93
CA ARG A 83 13.34 -23.53 24.02
C ARG A 83 13.91 -24.62 24.92
N GLU A 84 13.07 -25.54 25.36
CA GLU A 84 13.41 -26.50 26.42
C GLU A 84 13.94 -27.82 25.86
N LYS A 85 13.61 -28.12 24.60
CA LYS A 85 14.05 -29.35 23.91
C LYS A 85 14.96 -29.09 22.71
N ASN A 86 15.28 -27.82 22.41
CA ASN A 86 16.14 -27.41 21.30
C ASN A 86 15.66 -27.97 19.94
N LEU A 87 14.36 -28.11 19.77
CA LEU A 87 13.79 -28.55 18.50
C LEU A 87 13.78 -27.38 17.52
N ALA A 88 14.18 -27.65 16.28
CA ALA A 88 14.12 -26.66 15.23
C ALA A 88 12.65 -26.36 14.87
N PRO A 89 12.25 -25.08 14.69
CA PRO A 89 10.86 -24.72 14.42
C PRO A 89 10.26 -25.43 13.20
N ASP A 90 11.06 -25.58 12.13
CA ASP A 90 10.72 -26.29 10.89
C ASP A 90 10.54 -27.81 11.06
N ARG A 91 10.70 -28.34 12.28
CA ARG A 91 10.49 -29.75 12.64
C ARG A 91 9.26 -29.99 13.49
N ILE A 92 8.45 -28.96 13.73
CA ILE A 92 7.25 -29.01 14.58
C ILE A 92 6.01 -28.71 13.74
N ARG A 93 4.93 -29.43 14.00
CA ARG A 93 3.58 -29.22 13.46
C ARG A 93 2.61 -29.12 14.64
N ALA A 94 1.58 -28.31 14.51
CA ALA A 94 0.52 -28.14 15.49
C ALA A 94 -0.81 -28.64 14.93
N VAL A 95 -1.56 -29.38 15.74
CA VAL A 95 -2.86 -29.93 15.39
C VAL A 95 -3.84 -29.62 16.51
N ILE A 96 -4.99 -29.06 16.17
CA ILE A 96 -6.11 -28.87 17.09
C ILE A 96 -7.20 -29.87 16.69
N VAL A 97 -7.60 -30.72 17.62
CA VAL A 97 -8.69 -31.67 17.48
C VAL A 97 -9.81 -31.22 18.41
N ALA A 98 -10.98 -30.92 17.87
CA ALA A 98 -12.11 -30.44 18.67
C ALA A 98 -13.43 -31.12 18.27
N MET A 99 -14.45 -31.02 19.14
CA MET A 99 -15.79 -31.45 18.77
C MET A 99 -16.33 -30.64 17.58
N PRO A 100 -17.22 -31.20 16.74
CA PRO A 100 -17.76 -30.50 15.58
C PRO A 100 -18.36 -29.12 15.92
N ASP A 101 -19.17 -29.03 16.97
CA ASP A 101 -19.88 -27.81 17.38
C ASP A 101 -18.97 -26.75 18.05
N ASP A 102 -17.72 -27.12 18.37
CA ASP A 102 -16.75 -26.20 18.98
C ASP A 102 -15.95 -25.43 17.90
N TRP A 103 -15.97 -25.91 16.65
CA TRP A 103 -15.31 -25.23 15.54
C TRP A 103 -15.94 -23.88 15.18
N GLU A 104 -17.20 -23.63 15.57
CA GLU A 104 -17.82 -22.31 15.43
C GLU A 104 -17.03 -21.20 16.16
N GLU A 105 -16.40 -21.53 17.29
CA GLU A 105 -15.58 -20.58 18.08
C GLU A 105 -14.11 -20.54 17.61
N LEU A 106 -13.62 -21.64 17.04
CA LEU A 106 -12.22 -21.79 16.63
C LEU A 106 -11.97 -21.28 15.21
N LEU A 107 -12.93 -21.44 14.29
CA LEU A 107 -12.67 -21.37 12.85
C LEU A 107 -12.04 -20.03 12.46
N ILE A 108 -12.60 -18.91 12.90
CA ILE A 108 -12.09 -17.57 12.55
C ILE A 108 -10.66 -17.38 13.10
N ALA A 109 -10.49 -17.59 14.41
CA ALA A 109 -9.21 -17.32 15.09
C ALA A 109 -8.09 -18.25 14.59
N VAL A 110 -8.39 -19.55 14.41
CA VAL A 110 -7.43 -20.55 13.94
C VAL A 110 -7.11 -20.31 12.45
N SER A 111 -8.09 -19.96 11.63
CA SER A 111 -7.84 -19.62 10.21
C SER A 111 -6.95 -18.38 10.08
N HIS A 112 -7.16 -17.36 10.91
CA HIS A 112 -6.28 -16.19 10.96
C HIS A 112 -4.86 -16.59 11.38
N ALA A 113 -4.72 -17.30 12.50
CA ALA A 113 -3.43 -17.71 13.03
C ALA A 113 -2.64 -18.59 12.03
N ALA A 114 -3.30 -19.53 11.36
CA ALA A 114 -2.67 -20.47 10.44
C ALA A 114 -2.02 -19.80 9.21
N ARG A 115 -2.44 -18.58 8.82
CA ARG A 115 -1.90 -17.87 7.65
C ARG A 115 -0.47 -17.39 7.87
N ASP A 116 -0.17 -16.97 9.09
CA ASP A 116 1.11 -16.38 9.46
C ASP A 116 1.87 -17.27 10.47
N TRP A 117 1.38 -18.49 10.71
CA TRP A 117 2.01 -19.44 11.63
C TRP A 117 3.32 -19.95 11.04
N SER A 118 4.40 -19.89 11.82
CA SER A 118 5.74 -20.36 11.43
C SER A 118 5.85 -21.88 11.27
N HIS A 119 4.88 -22.61 11.80
CA HIS A 119 4.75 -24.07 11.73
C HIS A 119 3.50 -24.49 10.89
N ASP A 120 3.37 -25.77 10.56
CA ASP A 120 2.12 -26.28 9.96
C ASP A 120 1.04 -26.42 11.04
N LEU A 121 0.01 -25.58 10.99
CA LEU A 121 -1.17 -25.62 11.89
C LEU A 121 -2.36 -26.27 11.19
N ARG A 122 -2.96 -27.29 11.81
CA ARG A 122 -4.11 -28.03 11.28
C ARG A 122 -5.24 -28.18 12.29
N GLY A 123 -6.47 -28.12 11.81
CA GLY A 123 -7.71 -28.41 12.53
C GLY A 123 -8.38 -29.71 12.08
N TYR A 124 -8.95 -30.44 13.05
CA TYR A 124 -9.79 -31.61 12.81
C TYR A 124 -11.05 -31.62 13.69
N ARG A 125 -12.17 -32.05 13.11
CA ARG A 125 -13.42 -32.37 13.82
C ARG A 125 -13.36 -33.82 14.28
N LEU A 126 -13.49 -34.07 15.58
CA LEU A 126 -13.50 -35.43 16.13
C LEU A 126 -14.91 -36.04 16.02
N LEU A 127 -15.01 -37.21 15.42
CA LEU A 127 -16.25 -37.98 15.30
C LEU A 127 -16.29 -39.06 16.38
N LEU A 128 -17.41 -39.13 17.11
CA LEU A 128 -17.64 -40.11 18.16
C LEU A 128 -18.82 -41.02 17.79
N ASP A 129 -18.76 -42.29 18.20
CA ASP A 129 -19.91 -43.19 18.12
C ASP A 129 -20.91 -42.96 19.26
N SER A 130 -21.95 -43.80 19.32
CA SER A 130 -22.98 -43.75 20.37
C SER A 130 -22.47 -44.08 21.78
N SER A 131 -21.27 -44.64 21.91
CA SER A 131 -20.61 -44.90 23.20
C SER A 131 -19.68 -43.77 23.64
N GLY A 132 -19.47 -42.76 22.79
CA GLY A 132 -18.51 -41.69 23.01
C GLY A 132 -17.08 -42.07 22.60
N THR A 133 -16.89 -43.16 21.86
CA THR A 133 -15.57 -43.61 21.39
C THR A 133 -15.20 -42.90 20.09
N PRO A 134 -13.96 -42.39 19.93
CA PRO A 134 -13.48 -41.85 18.65
C PRO A 134 -13.55 -42.87 17.52
N ILE A 135 -14.23 -42.51 16.44
CA ILE A 135 -14.37 -43.35 15.23
C ILE A 135 -13.71 -42.73 13.99
N GLY A 136 -13.32 -41.47 14.06
CA GLY A 136 -12.67 -40.77 12.97
C GLY A 136 -12.43 -39.30 13.29
N ALA A 137 -11.66 -38.64 12.45
CA ALA A 137 -11.55 -37.19 12.46
C ALA A 137 -11.58 -36.63 11.04
N GLU A 138 -12.28 -35.52 10.85
CA GLU A 138 -12.40 -34.86 9.55
C GLU A 138 -11.57 -33.59 9.53
N ARG A 139 -10.78 -33.39 8.47
CA ARG A 139 -9.98 -32.18 8.31
C ARG A 139 -10.89 -30.96 8.21
N VAL A 140 -10.59 -29.92 8.97
CA VAL A 140 -11.24 -28.62 8.83
C VAL A 140 -10.49 -27.80 7.79
N GLU A 141 -11.21 -27.37 6.76
CA GLU A 141 -10.75 -26.35 5.83
C GLU A 141 -10.82 -24.98 6.52
N PHE A 142 -9.69 -24.28 6.52
CA PHE A 142 -9.61 -22.95 7.09
C PHE A 142 -10.12 -21.91 6.11
N LEU A 143 -10.66 -20.82 6.66
CA LEU A 143 -11.19 -19.73 5.87
C LEU A 143 -10.06 -19.07 5.08
N PRO A 144 -10.29 -18.76 3.78
CA PRO A 144 -9.35 -17.95 3.00
C PRO A 144 -9.16 -16.59 3.66
N ARG A 145 -8.10 -15.87 3.26
CA ARG A 145 -7.91 -14.49 3.72
C ARG A 145 -9.18 -13.69 3.44
N ALA A 146 -9.62 -12.92 4.43
CA ALA A 146 -10.79 -12.07 4.26
C ALA A 146 -10.55 -11.16 3.05
N PHE A 147 -11.55 -11.04 2.18
CA PHE A 147 -11.52 -10.02 1.16
C PHE A 147 -11.36 -8.66 1.85
N GLU A 148 -10.45 -7.85 1.33
CA GLU A 148 -10.16 -6.52 1.85
C GLU A 148 -10.83 -5.50 0.93
N PRO A 149 -11.96 -4.90 1.35
CA PRO A 149 -12.53 -3.76 0.67
C PRO A 149 -11.53 -2.61 0.70
N ARG A 150 -11.27 -2.02 -0.46
CA ARG A 150 -10.46 -0.80 -0.57
C ARG A 150 -10.82 -0.06 -1.84
N VAL A 151 -10.65 1.25 -1.84
CA VAL A 151 -10.73 2.08 -3.05
C VAL A 151 -9.58 1.70 -3.98
N THR A 152 -9.82 1.73 -5.30
CA THR A 152 -8.77 1.53 -6.31
C THR A 152 -8.47 2.83 -7.04
N PRO A 153 -7.36 2.94 -7.80
CA PRO A 153 -7.07 4.13 -8.62
C PRO A 153 -8.11 4.44 -9.71
N ILE A 154 -9.12 3.60 -9.91
CA ILE A 154 -10.17 3.75 -10.94
C ILE A 154 -11.24 4.72 -10.46
N HIS A 155 -11.09 5.99 -10.85
CA HIS A 155 -11.95 7.09 -10.44
C HIS A 155 -12.59 7.80 -11.65
N ASN A 156 -13.72 8.47 -11.43
CA ASN A 156 -14.32 9.37 -12.41
C ASN A 156 -15.08 10.51 -11.73
N LEU A 157 -15.20 11.64 -12.41
CA LEU A 157 -15.95 12.80 -11.94
C LEU A 157 -17.18 13.01 -12.80
N PHE A 158 -18.35 13.03 -12.19
CA PHE A 158 -19.63 13.27 -12.86
C PHE A 158 -20.15 14.64 -12.46
N PHE A 159 -20.56 15.45 -13.44
CA PHE A 159 -21.15 16.77 -13.20
C PHE A 159 -22.60 16.80 -13.65
N PHE A 160 -23.47 17.31 -12.79
CA PHE A 160 -24.91 17.37 -12.94
C PHE A 160 -25.41 18.82 -12.90
N THR A 161 -26.53 19.07 -13.58
CA THR A 161 -27.11 20.42 -13.67
C THR A 161 -27.89 20.80 -12.41
N THR A 162 -28.43 19.80 -11.69
CA THR A 162 -29.15 19.98 -10.42
C THR A 162 -28.72 18.95 -9.38
N GLU A 163 -28.97 19.23 -8.11
CA GLU A 163 -28.74 18.31 -7.01
C GLU A 163 -29.57 17.02 -7.16
N GLU A 164 -30.83 17.14 -7.60
CA GLU A 164 -31.71 15.98 -7.84
C GLU A 164 -31.18 15.08 -8.97
N GLN A 165 -30.53 15.66 -9.97
CA GLN A 165 -29.84 14.87 -11.00
C GLN A 165 -28.64 14.11 -10.43
N ARG A 166 -27.89 14.69 -9.49
CA ARG A 166 -26.82 13.99 -8.78
C ARG A 166 -27.39 12.82 -7.97
N GLU A 167 -28.50 13.01 -7.26
CA GLU A 167 -29.21 11.93 -6.56
C GLU A 167 -29.63 10.80 -7.50
N GLN A 168 -30.21 11.15 -8.64
CA GLN A 168 -30.62 10.17 -9.64
C GLN A 168 -29.40 9.47 -10.27
N GLY A 169 -28.32 10.20 -10.52
CA GLY A 169 -27.05 9.65 -11.00
C GLY A 169 -26.47 8.64 -10.02
N TRP A 170 -26.42 8.95 -8.73
CA TRP A 170 -25.98 8.03 -7.68
C TRP A 170 -26.80 6.74 -7.67
N ARG A 171 -28.14 6.82 -7.74
CA ARG A 171 -28.99 5.61 -7.80
C ARG A 171 -28.65 4.73 -9.00
N ILE A 172 -28.48 5.32 -10.19
CA ILE A 172 -28.10 4.55 -11.39
C ILE A 172 -26.72 3.91 -11.21
N ILE A 173 -25.76 4.66 -10.67
CA ILE A 173 -24.41 4.16 -10.39
C ILE A 173 -24.46 2.95 -9.45
N SER A 174 -25.15 3.09 -8.31
CA SER A 174 -25.26 2.02 -7.30
C SER A 174 -26.01 0.80 -7.84
N GLU A 175 -27.10 1.00 -8.60
CA GLU A 175 -27.86 -0.09 -9.23
C GLU A 175 -26.99 -0.88 -10.22
N VAL A 176 -26.25 -0.19 -11.10
CA VAL A 176 -25.37 -0.84 -12.07
C VAL A 176 -24.22 -1.58 -11.38
N ALA A 177 -23.65 -0.98 -10.34
CA ALA A 177 -22.57 -1.60 -9.58
C ALA A 177 -23.04 -2.87 -8.84
N ASP A 178 -24.25 -2.86 -8.28
CA ASP A 178 -24.89 -4.03 -7.68
C ASP A 178 -25.13 -5.14 -8.70
N GLU A 179 -25.69 -4.81 -9.88
CA GLU A 179 -25.88 -5.76 -10.99
C GLU A 179 -24.59 -6.47 -11.42
N LEU A 180 -23.46 -5.74 -11.38
CA LEU A 180 -22.15 -6.23 -11.80
C LEU A 180 -21.37 -6.96 -10.69
N GLY A 181 -21.80 -6.86 -9.43
CA GLY A 181 -21.06 -7.34 -8.26
C GLY A 181 -19.91 -6.43 -7.82
N ALA A 182 -19.86 -5.18 -8.30
CA ALA A 182 -18.90 -4.16 -7.90
C ALA A 182 -19.41 -3.37 -6.67
N LEU A 183 -19.61 -4.08 -5.56
CA LEU A 183 -20.43 -3.61 -4.44
C LEU A 183 -19.83 -2.44 -3.65
N ASP A 184 -18.51 -2.29 -3.67
CA ASP A 184 -17.81 -1.30 -2.86
C ASP A 184 -17.57 -0.03 -3.67
N LEU A 185 -18.39 1.00 -3.51
CA LEU A 185 -18.19 2.32 -4.10
C LEU A 185 -18.00 3.37 -3.03
N LEU A 186 -17.15 4.35 -3.29
CA LEU A 186 -17.00 5.54 -2.45
C LEU A 186 -17.08 6.79 -3.32
N ALA A 187 -17.85 7.78 -2.88
CA ALA A 187 -18.00 9.03 -3.59
C ALA A 187 -17.99 10.25 -2.67
N ALA A 188 -17.56 11.40 -3.20
CA ALA A 188 -17.66 12.70 -2.56
C ALA A 188 -18.62 13.61 -3.33
N ASP A 189 -19.55 14.23 -2.61
CA ASP A 189 -20.46 15.24 -3.14
C ASP A 189 -19.75 16.59 -3.22
N LEU A 190 -19.71 17.17 -4.42
CA LEU A 190 -19.05 18.44 -4.69
C LEU A 190 -20.07 19.49 -5.14
N ASP A 191 -20.02 20.67 -4.55
CA ASP A 191 -20.87 21.79 -4.94
C ASP A 191 -20.02 22.97 -5.39
N ARG A 192 -20.38 23.56 -6.54
CA ARG A 192 -19.80 24.81 -7.01
C ARG A 192 -20.36 25.96 -6.16
N VAL A 193 -19.53 26.55 -5.31
CA VAL A 193 -19.90 27.63 -4.38
C VAL A 193 -19.62 29.03 -4.93
N ALA A 194 -18.78 29.16 -5.95
CA ALA A 194 -18.48 30.43 -6.62
C ALA A 194 -18.56 30.29 -8.15
N GLU A 195 -18.82 31.40 -8.86
CA GLU A 195 -18.92 31.42 -10.33
C GLU A 195 -19.97 30.46 -10.93
N LYS A 196 -20.99 30.07 -10.15
CA LYS A 196 -22.00 29.08 -10.52
C LYS A 196 -22.70 29.38 -11.87
N HIS A 197 -22.82 30.66 -12.23
CA HIS A 197 -23.48 31.10 -13.47
C HIS A 197 -22.67 30.80 -14.75
N TYR A 198 -21.37 30.50 -14.63
CA TYR A 198 -20.48 30.24 -15.78
C TYR A 198 -20.34 28.75 -16.12
N ILE A 199 -20.88 27.86 -15.29
CA ILE A 199 -20.71 26.41 -15.45
C ILE A 199 -22.10 25.76 -15.56
N PRO A 200 -22.37 24.98 -16.62
CA PRO A 200 -23.69 24.39 -16.85
C PRO A 200 -24.05 23.28 -15.86
N ALA A 201 -23.06 22.65 -15.23
CA ALA A 201 -23.22 21.51 -14.33
C ALA A 201 -22.48 21.75 -12.99
N PRO A 202 -23.08 22.50 -12.05
CA PRO A 202 -22.40 22.95 -10.83
C PRO A 202 -22.41 21.93 -9.68
N PHE A 203 -22.98 20.74 -9.87
CA PHE A 203 -23.06 19.70 -8.84
C PHE A 203 -22.23 18.50 -9.28
N GLY A 204 -21.13 18.24 -8.59
CA GLY A 204 -20.20 17.16 -8.87
C GLY A 204 -20.43 15.93 -7.97
N LEU A 205 -20.04 14.77 -8.49
CA LEU A 205 -19.90 13.52 -7.78
C LEU A 205 -18.55 12.92 -8.18
N TYR A 206 -17.59 12.96 -7.26
CA TYR A 206 -16.29 12.31 -7.43
C TYR A 206 -16.44 10.86 -7.01
N LEU A 207 -16.38 9.91 -7.93
CA LEU A 207 -16.57 8.49 -7.69
C LEU A 207 -15.22 7.76 -7.74
N ALA A 208 -15.05 6.82 -6.83
CA ALA A 208 -14.03 5.79 -6.92
C ALA A 208 -14.65 4.40 -6.82
N VAL A 209 -14.14 3.48 -7.64
CA VAL A 209 -14.54 2.07 -7.62
C VAL A 209 -13.63 1.33 -6.66
N GLY A 210 -14.23 0.66 -5.68
CA GLY A 210 -13.52 -0.23 -4.77
C GLY A 210 -13.17 -1.56 -5.44
N ARG A 211 -12.33 -2.35 -4.77
CA ARG A 211 -11.95 -3.66 -5.28
C ARG A 211 -13.18 -4.50 -5.55
N VAL A 212 -13.14 -5.22 -6.67
CA VAL A 212 -14.18 -6.20 -7.01
C VAL A 212 -13.81 -7.54 -6.39
N ASN A 213 -14.75 -8.14 -5.65
CA ASN A 213 -14.62 -9.52 -5.23
C ASN A 213 -15.02 -10.43 -6.39
N GLU A 214 -14.05 -11.12 -6.98
CA GLU A 214 -14.24 -12.01 -8.13
C GLU A 214 -15.27 -13.13 -7.86
N GLU A 215 -15.46 -13.54 -6.61
CA GLU A 215 -16.47 -14.55 -6.25
C GLU A 215 -17.91 -14.04 -6.36
N LEU A 216 -18.09 -12.72 -6.31
CA LEU A 216 -19.39 -12.04 -6.40
C LEU A 216 -19.59 -11.33 -7.75
N ALA A 217 -18.52 -11.16 -8.52
CA ALA A 217 -18.53 -10.43 -9.78
C ALA A 217 -19.33 -11.14 -10.86
N SER A 218 -20.01 -10.35 -11.69
CA SER A 218 -20.65 -10.84 -12.91
C SER A 218 -19.61 -11.35 -13.93
N ALA A 219 -20.04 -12.24 -14.82
CA ALA A 219 -19.18 -12.76 -15.90
C ALA A 219 -18.63 -11.65 -16.82
N ASP A 220 -19.34 -10.53 -16.94
CA ASP A 220 -18.94 -9.40 -17.77
C ASP A 220 -17.68 -8.71 -17.21
N LEU A 221 -17.51 -8.66 -15.88
CA LEU A 221 -16.28 -8.13 -15.26
C LEU A 221 -15.11 -9.11 -15.31
N LEU A 222 -15.41 -10.41 -15.30
CA LEU A 222 -14.41 -11.49 -15.30
C LEU A 222 -13.89 -11.82 -16.71
N GLY A 223 -14.50 -11.27 -17.76
CA GLY A 223 -14.09 -11.46 -19.15
C GLY A 223 -12.73 -10.85 -19.49
N GLY A 224 -12.20 -9.97 -18.63
CA GLY A 224 -10.92 -9.29 -18.79
C GLY A 224 -10.99 -8.10 -19.74
N TYR A 225 -9.96 -7.26 -19.67
CA TYR A 225 -9.80 -6.08 -20.53
C TYR A 225 -8.68 -6.29 -21.55
N ASP A 226 -8.96 -6.13 -22.85
CA ASP A 226 -7.98 -6.28 -23.94
C ASP A 226 -7.65 -4.95 -24.65
N GLY A 227 -8.10 -3.82 -24.09
CA GLY A 227 -7.83 -2.49 -24.64
C GLY A 227 -6.41 -1.97 -24.36
N PRO A 228 -6.04 -0.85 -24.99
CA PRO A 228 -4.67 -0.33 -24.97
C PRO A 228 -4.22 0.32 -23.66
N GLU A 229 -5.13 0.58 -22.71
CA GLU A 229 -4.88 1.35 -21.48
C GLU A 229 -4.11 0.52 -20.44
N PRO A 230 -2.83 0.84 -20.15
CA PRO A 230 -2.01 0.01 -19.26
C PRO A 230 -2.53 -0.04 -17.82
N PHE A 231 -3.10 1.06 -17.31
CA PHE A 231 -3.65 1.13 -15.95
C PHE A 231 -4.93 0.29 -15.78
N ALA A 232 -5.66 0.04 -16.86
CA ALA A 232 -6.81 -0.85 -16.84
C ALA A 232 -6.38 -2.32 -16.71
N ALA A 233 -5.16 -2.68 -17.15
CA ALA A 233 -4.66 -4.05 -17.06
C ALA A 233 -4.40 -4.51 -15.61
N GLU A 234 -4.07 -3.59 -14.69
CA GLU A 234 -3.85 -3.89 -13.26
C GLU A 234 -5.16 -3.98 -12.45
N HIS A 235 -6.22 -3.31 -12.92
CA HIS A 235 -7.52 -3.18 -12.25
C HIS A 235 -8.68 -3.44 -13.23
N GLN A 236 -8.64 -4.59 -13.91
CA GLN A 236 -9.52 -4.86 -15.06
C GLN A 236 -11.00 -4.86 -14.67
N ALA A 237 -11.36 -5.59 -13.60
CA ALA A 237 -12.74 -5.70 -13.16
C ALA A 237 -13.29 -4.34 -12.72
N GLU A 238 -12.50 -3.55 -11.98
CA GLU A 238 -12.88 -2.21 -11.53
C GLU A 238 -13.03 -1.23 -12.70
N TYR A 239 -12.11 -1.28 -13.68
CA TYR A 239 -12.19 -0.46 -14.89
C TYR A 239 -13.39 -0.80 -15.76
N LEU A 240 -13.69 -2.09 -15.94
CA LEU A 240 -14.89 -2.55 -16.65
C LEU A 240 -16.17 -2.13 -15.92
N ALA A 241 -16.20 -2.21 -14.59
CA ALA A 241 -17.32 -1.72 -13.79
C ALA A 241 -17.54 -0.21 -14.01
N LEU A 242 -16.47 0.59 -13.93
CA LEU A 242 -16.56 2.03 -14.20
C LEU A 242 -17.03 2.32 -15.63
N SER A 243 -16.53 1.55 -16.61
CA SER A 243 -16.90 1.71 -18.02
C SER A 243 -18.39 1.46 -18.24
N GLU A 244 -18.94 0.41 -17.64
CA GLU A 244 -20.38 0.12 -17.75
C GLU A 244 -21.23 1.15 -16.99
N ILE A 245 -20.79 1.60 -15.82
CA ILE A 245 -21.42 2.73 -15.10
C ILE A 245 -21.49 3.97 -16.00
N CYS A 246 -20.38 4.34 -16.64
CA CYS A 246 -20.33 5.48 -17.56
C CYS A 246 -21.27 5.29 -18.76
N ASN A 247 -21.29 4.10 -19.36
CA ASN A 247 -22.16 3.77 -20.48
C ASN A 247 -23.64 3.88 -20.12
N ARG A 248 -24.04 3.38 -18.93
CA ARG A 248 -25.42 3.43 -18.45
C ARG A 248 -25.87 4.84 -18.12
N LEU A 249 -25.01 5.63 -17.49
CA LEU A 249 -25.26 7.05 -17.25
C LEU A 249 -25.39 7.85 -18.55
N ALA A 250 -24.51 7.62 -19.52
CA ALA A 250 -24.55 8.29 -20.83
C ALA A 250 -25.83 7.96 -21.63
N ARG A 251 -26.40 6.76 -21.44
CA ARG A 251 -27.68 6.34 -22.05
C ARG A 251 -28.92 6.73 -21.23
N SER A 252 -28.74 7.33 -20.05
CA SER A 252 -29.83 7.71 -19.17
C SER A 252 -30.58 8.96 -19.68
N LYS A 253 -31.65 9.35 -18.98
CA LYS A 253 -32.42 10.57 -19.30
C LYS A 253 -31.82 11.85 -18.69
N LEU A 254 -30.65 11.77 -18.05
CA LEU A 254 -29.97 12.90 -17.41
C LEU A 254 -29.34 13.82 -18.46
N ARG A 255 -30.07 14.88 -18.86
CA ARG A 255 -29.59 15.85 -19.85
C ARG A 255 -28.64 16.87 -19.23
N GLY A 256 -27.61 17.25 -19.99
CA GLY A 256 -26.65 18.28 -19.59
C GLY A 256 -25.60 17.82 -18.59
N MET A 257 -25.54 16.51 -18.30
CA MET A 257 -24.50 15.90 -17.49
C MET A 257 -23.20 15.80 -18.30
N ASN A 258 -22.07 16.03 -17.64
CA ASN A 258 -20.73 15.80 -18.18
C ASN A 258 -19.96 14.79 -17.31
N MET A 259 -18.95 14.18 -17.90
CA MET A 259 -18.06 13.23 -17.22
C MET A 259 -16.63 13.60 -17.54
N GLU A 260 -15.77 13.56 -16.54
CA GLU A 260 -14.34 13.81 -16.66
C GLU A 260 -13.57 12.71 -15.92
N SER A 261 -12.52 12.19 -16.54
CA SER A 261 -11.64 11.22 -15.89
C SER A 261 -11.04 11.80 -14.62
N ALA A 262 -11.02 11.00 -13.55
CA ALA A 262 -10.40 11.37 -12.29
C ALA A 262 -9.30 10.36 -11.91
N ARG A 263 -8.47 10.74 -10.94
CA ARG A 263 -7.39 9.91 -10.41
C ARG A 263 -7.14 10.25 -8.94
N PRO A 264 -6.58 9.33 -8.14
CA PRO A 264 -6.16 9.63 -6.77
C PRO A 264 -5.32 10.92 -6.71
N GLY A 265 -5.71 11.83 -5.81
CA GLY A 265 -5.10 13.16 -5.65
C GLY A 265 -5.86 14.32 -6.30
N LEU A 266 -6.70 14.08 -7.32
CA LEU A 266 -7.52 15.16 -7.91
C LEU A 266 -8.52 15.74 -6.90
N LEU A 267 -9.05 14.91 -5.99
CA LEU A 267 -9.95 15.38 -4.93
C LEU A 267 -9.30 16.42 -4.02
N LYS A 268 -7.99 16.32 -3.72
CA LYS A 268 -7.26 17.34 -2.94
C LYS A 268 -7.25 18.68 -3.66
N ASN A 269 -6.95 18.67 -4.96
CA ASN A 269 -6.98 19.90 -5.76
C ASN A 269 -8.38 20.54 -5.79
N LEU A 270 -9.43 19.71 -5.81
CA LEU A 270 -10.81 20.19 -5.73
C LEU A 270 -11.16 20.75 -4.35
N ALA A 271 -10.67 20.13 -3.27
CA ALA A 271 -10.85 20.59 -1.90
C ALA A 271 -10.14 21.91 -1.60
N GLU A 272 -8.98 22.15 -2.22
CA GLU A 272 -8.23 23.40 -2.12
C GLU A 272 -8.75 24.49 -3.06
N ASN A 273 -9.59 24.14 -4.04
CA ASN A 273 -10.14 25.11 -4.98
C ASN A 273 -11.24 25.94 -4.29
N PRO A 274 -11.10 27.27 -4.19
CA PRO A 274 -12.04 28.11 -3.45
C PRO A 274 -13.45 28.13 -4.06
N ASN A 275 -13.61 27.61 -5.28
CA ASN A 275 -14.89 27.58 -5.96
C ASN A 275 -15.68 26.29 -5.74
N TRP A 276 -15.07 25.25 -5.18
CA TRP A 276 -15.71 23.96 -4.90
C TRP A 276 -15.75 23.71 -3.40
N ALA A 277 -16.80 23.06 -2.94
CA ALA A 277 -16.93 22.62 -1.55
C ALA A 277 -17.40 21.17 -1.51
N ILE A 278 -16.70 20.34 -0.73
CA ILE A 278 -17.12 18.97 -0.43
C ILE A 278 -18.26 19.04 0.59
N GLN A 279 -19.44 18.56 0.22
CA GLN A 279 -20.63 18.57 1.08
C GLN A 279 -20.70 17.33 1.99
N GLY A 280 -20.14 16.21 1.53
CA GLY A 280 -20.16 14.95 2.25
C GLY A 280 -19.67 13.79 1.40
N PHE A 281 -19.79 12.58 1.95
CA PHE A 281 -19.38 11.34 1.33
C PHE A 281 -20.55 10.36 1.29
N ARG A 282 -20.54 9.48 0.28
CA ARG A 282 -21.51 8.41 0.08
C ARG A 282 -20.78 7.12 -0.24
N GLY A 283 -21.34 6.00 0.19
CA GLY A 283 -20.75 4.71 -0.09
C GLY A 283 -21.78 3.62 -0.33
N THR A 284 -21.31 2.51 -0.87
CA THR A 284 -22.02 1.23 -0.93
C THR A 284 -21.11 0.13 -0.40
N GLY A 285 -21.67 -1.04 -0.09
CA GLY A 285 -20.89 -2.19 0.40
C GLY A 285 -20.15 -1.86 1.69
N ALA A 286 -18.83 -2.00 1.69
CA ALA A 286 -17.97 -1.69 2.83
C ALA A 286 -18.01 -0.21 3.28
N TYR A 287 -18.54 0.69 2.44
CA TYR A 287 -18.66 2.12 2.72
C TYR A 287 -20.09 2.57 3.01
N ASP A 288 -21.08 1.65 3.00
CA ASP A 288 -22.49 1.96 3.25
C ASP A 288 -22.76 2.31 4.73
N ASP A 289 -22.08 1.62 5.66
CA ASP A 289 -22.17 1.88 7.10
C ASP A 289 -20.92 2.62 7.60
N THR A 290 -20.90 3.93 7.35
CA THR A 290 -19.82 4.86 7.74
C THR A 290 -19.52 4.91 9.24
N ALA A 291 -20.23 4.16 10.09
CA ALA A 291 -19.93 4.09 11.53
C ALA A 291 -18.50 3.61 11.84
N ALA A 292 -17.82 2.94 10.90
CA ALA A 292 -16.43 2.51 11.05
C ALA A 292 -15.39 3.55 10.59
N PHE A 293 -15.78 4.58 9.83
CA PHE A 293 -14.86 5.52 9.18
C PHE A 293 -15.28 6.97 9.41
N GLU A 294 -14.35 7.82 9.84
CA GLU A 294 -14.62 9.26 9.92
C GLU A 294 -14.60 9.88 8.51
N GLN A 295 -15.24 11.03 8.32
CA GLN A 295 -15.20 11.74 7.02
C GLN A 295 -13.77 12.01 6.53
N GLN A 296 -12.84 12.21 7.47
CA GLN A 296 -11.43 12.41 7.16
C GLN A 296 -10.77 11.14 6.59
N ASP A 297 -11.22 9.96 6.99
CA ASP A 297 -10.75 8.68 6.45
C ASP A 297 -11.27 8.51 5.02
N LEU A 298 -12.57 8.75 4.80
CA LEU A 298 -13.19 8.69 3.47
C LEU A 298 -12.52 9.66 2.48
N PHE A 299 -12.16 10.87 2.94
CA PHE A 299 -11.38 11.82 2.16
C PHE A 299 -10.00 11.26 1.79
N ARG A 300 -9.28 10.65 2.75
CA ARG A 300 -7.95 10.07 2.52
C ARG A 300 -7.99 8.89 1.56
N PHE A 301 -9.04 8.07 1.62
CA PHE A 301 -9.24 6.96 0.68
C PHE A 301 -9.39 7.48 -0.76
N LEU A 302 -10.27 8.46 -0.99
CA LEU A 302 -10.46 9.08 -2.31
C LEU A 302 -9.28 9.94 -2.79
N ALA A 303 -8.48 10.47 -1.86
CA ALA A 303 -7.26 11.20 -2.17
C ALA A 303 -6.09 10.28 -2.52
N GLY A 304 -6.17 8.98 -2.19
CA GLY A 304 -5.07 8.02 -2.38
C GLY A 304 -3.98 8.07 -1.31
N ASP A 305 -4.26 8.68 -0.16
CA ASP A 305 -3.28 8.94 0.89
C ASP A 305 -2.96 7.70 1.74
N GLU A 306 -3.97 6.85 1.99
CA GLU A 306 -3.85 5.76 2.97
C GLU A 306 -2.84 4.69 2.54
N ARG A 307 -2.74 4.40 1.24
CA ARG A 307 -1.84 3.39 0.68
C ARG A 307 -0.95 3.89 -0.46
N GLY A 308 -0.76 5.20 -0.60
CA GLY A 308 0.07 5.74 -1.68
C GLY A 308 -0.43 5.37 -3.07
N ASP A 309 -1.75 5.16 -3.22
CA ASP A 309 -2.39 4.91 -4.52
C ASP A 309 -2.30 6.15 -5.44
N SER A 310 -1.96 7.32 -4.87
CA SER A 310 -1.47 8.44 -5.67
C SER A 310 -0.05 8.16 -6.15
N GLN A 311 0.07 7.86 -7.45
CA GLN A 311 1.34 7.64 -8.15
C GLN A 311 2.29 8.85 -8.14
N ILE A 312 1.83 10.02 -7.69
CA ILE A 312 2.56 11.28 -7.74
C ILE A 312 2.82 11.84 -6.34
N LEU A 313 1.93 11.64 -5.36
CA LEU A 313 2.04 12.25 -4.04
C LEU A 313 1.85 11.21 -2.94
N TYR A 314 2.79 11.10 -2.01
CA TYR A 314 2.65 10.28 -0.83
C TYR A 314 3.04 11.05 0.42
N THR A 315 2.32 10.81 1.52
CA THR A 315 2.72 11.27 2.85
C THR A 315 2.36 10.20 3.85
N GLY A 316 3.37 9.69 4.55
CA GLY A 316 3.18 8.58 5.48
C GLY A 316 4.15 8.61 6.63
N THR A 317 3.79 7.90 7.68
CA THR A 317 4.66 7.61 8.82
C THR A 317 4.54 6.14 9.20
N ALA A 318 5.63 5.57 9.73
CA ALA A 318 5.66 4.23 10.30
C ALA A 318 6.83 4.07 11.28
N SER A 319 6.62 3.25 12.31
CA SER A 319 7.71 2.74 13.15
C SER A 319 8.25 1.43 12.55
N PRO A 320 9.58 1.28 12.39
CA PRO A 320 10.20 0.03 11.94
C PRO A 320 9.91 -1.18 12.84
N GLN A 321 9.51 -0.97 14.12
CA GLN A 321 9.15 -2.06 15.04
C GLN A 321 7.82 -2.74 14.68
N VAL A 322 6.92 -2.03 13.99
CA VAL A 322 5.64 -2.60 13.55
C VAL A 322 5.85 -3.17 12.15
N ALA A 323 6.42 -4.38 12.07
CA ALA A 323 6.91 -4.99 10.83
C ALA A 323 5.90 -4.98 9.67
N SER A 324 4.62 -5.25 9.94
CA SER A 324 3.55 -5.22 8.93
C SER A 324 3.32 -3.81 8.37
N ARG A 325 3.21 -2.80 9.24
CA ARG A 325 3.06 -1.41 8.83
C ARG A 325 4.32 -0.88 8.16
N TRP A 326 5.51 -1.24 8.65
CA TRP A 326 6.78 -0.87 8.02
C TRP A 326 6.88 -1.40 6.60
N LYS A 327 6.52 -2.67 6.38
CA LYS A 327 6.47 -3.28 5.04
C LYS A 327 5.50 -2.54 4.12
N ALA A 328 4.31 -2.20 4.62
CA ALA A 328 3.32 -1.43 3.85
C ALA A 328 3.84 -0.03 3.50
N PHE A 329 4.31 0.75 4.48
CA PHE A 329 4.90 2.08 4.31
C PHE A 329 5.99 2.12 3.21
N ARG A 330 6.88 1.13 3.19
CA ARG A 330 7.91 1.01 2.15
C ARG A 330 7.34 0.73 0.77
N GLN A 331 6.32 -0.13 0.68
CA GLN A 331 5.65 -0.43 -0.58
C GLN A 331 4.91 0.80 -1.13
N GLU A 332 4.19 1.52 -0.28
CA GLU A 332 3.44 2.74 -0.64
C GLU A 332 4.39 3.85 -1.12
N THR A 333 5.52 4.03 -0.41
CA THR A 333 6.59 4.94 -0.82
C THR A 333 7.13 4.56 -2.20
N ARG A 334 7.43 3.29 -2.44
CA ARG A 334 7.92 2.80 -3.74
C ARG A 334 6.92 3.07 -4.87
N GLN A 335 5.63 2.84 -4.63
CA GLN A 335 4.58 3.11 -5.62
C GLN A 335 4.54 4.60 -6.02
N SER A 336 4.70 5.51 -5.06
CA SER A 336 4.76 6.95 -5.35
C SER A 336 6.03 7.40 -6.09
N LEU A 337 7.07 6.57 -6.09
CA LEU A 337 8.34 6.82 -6.80
C LEU A 337 8.39 6.14 -8.18
N ALA A 338 7.29 5.52 -8.63
CA ALA A 338 7.22 4.87 -9.93
C ALA A 338 7.64 5.81 -11.07
N GLY A 339 8.42 5.27 -12.02
CA GLY A 339 9.03 6.04 -13.10
C GLY A 339 10.32 6.76 -12.74
N ASN A 340 10.65 6.90 -11.44
CA ASN A 340 11.89 7.51 -10.94
C ASN A 340 12.75 6.49 -10.18
N TYR A 341 13.44 5.63 -10.94
CA TYR A 341 14.29 4.57 -10.39
C TYR A 341 15.46 5.08 -9.53
N GLU A 342 15.93 6.31 -9.77
CA GLU A 342 17.00 6.91 -8.98
C GLU A 342 16.51 7.20 -7.57
N TRP A 343 15.43 7.96 -7.40
CA TRP A 343 14.86 8.19 -6.07
C TRP A 343 14.29 6.94 -5.44
N GLU A 344 13.68 6.03 -6.21
CA GLU A 344 13.27 4.73 -5.69
C GLU A 344 14.46 4.03 -5.00
N SER A 345 15.59 3.90 -5.70
CA SER A 345 16.80 3.27 -5.17
C SER A 345 17.37 4.03 -3.97
N LEU A 346 17.41 5.36 -4.03
CA LEU A 346 18.00 6.19 -2.98
C LEU A 346 17.16 6.20 -1.71
N VAL A 347 15.83 6.30 -1.84
CA VAL A 347 14.90 6.29 -0.71
C VAL A 347 14.87 4.90 -0.08
N ASP A 348 14.87 3.82 -0.86
CA ASP A 348 14.97 2.46 -0.31
C ASP A 348 16.29 2.26 0.45
N GLY A 349 17.42 2.73 -0.10
CA GLY A 349 18.71 2.68 0.56
C GLY A 349 18.75 3.48 1.87
N TRP A 350 18.14 4.67 1.88
CA TRP A 350 18.00 5.47 3.09
C TRP A 350 17.14 4.76 4.15
N LEU A 351 16.00 4.20 3.75
CA LEU A 351 15.11 3.44 4.64
C LEU A 351 15.76 2.17 5.22
N ASP A 352 16.59 1.48 4.42
CA ASP A 352 17.40 0.34 4.89
C ASP A 352 18.41 0.76 5.96
N GLU A 353 19.04 1.92 5.80
CA GLU A 353 20.01 2.42 6.77
C GLU A 353 19.36 2.92 8.06
N VAL A 354 18.28 3.71 7.97
CA VAL A 354 17.65 4.32 9.16
C VAL A 354 16.76 3.36 9.92
N GLY A 355 16.12 2.38 9.26
CA GLY A 355 15.18 1.46 9.89
C GLY A 355 15.71 0.79 11.17
N PRO A 356 16.90 0.16 11.14
CA PRO A 356 17.50 -0.44 12.34
C PRO A 356 17.96 0.58 13.39
N LYS A 357 18.24 1.83 13.00
CA LYS A 357 18.80 2.88 13.89
C LYS A 357 17.73 3.63 14.68
N VAL A 358 16.51 3.70 14.15
CA VAL A 358 15.41 4.45 14.75
C VAL A 358 14.87 3.80 16.02
N GLY A 359 15.08 2.49 16.19
CA GLY A 359 14.61 1.75 17.37
C GLY A 359 13.09 1.82 17.49
N GLU A 360 12.58 2.29 18.63
CA GLU A 360 11.15 2.53 18.89
C GLU A 360 10.61 3.85 18.31
N GLY A 361 11.46 4.65 17.65
CA GLY A 361 11.03 5.89 17.02
C GLY A 361 10.23 5.71 15.74
N ASP A 362 9.99 6.83 15.06
CA ASP A 362 9.19 6.91 13.84
C ASP A 362 10.02 7.39 12.64
N VAL A 363 9.63 6.93 11.46
CA VAL A 363 10.09 7.46 10.18
C VAL A 363 8.90 8.05 9.44
N GLY A 364 9.05 9.26 8.95
CA GLY A 364 8.09 9.94 8.08
C GLY A 364 8.68 10.25 6.72
N LEU A 365 7.85 10.15 5.69
CA LEU A 365 8.20 10.55 4.33
C LEU A 365 7.07 11.37 3.70
N HIS A 366 7.46 12.38 2.94
CA HIS A 366 6.62 13.13 2.02
C HIS A 366 7.28 13.09 0.64
N VAL A 367 6.58 12.59 -0.36
CA VAL A 367 7.07 12.40 -1.72
C VAL A 367 6.13 13.11 -2.68
N TYR A 368 6.66 13.95 -3.56
CA TYR A 368 5.99 14.48 -4.73
C TYR A 368 6.87 14.20 -5.96
N ASN A 369 6.43 13.27 -6.81
CA ASN A 369 7.19 12.73 -7.93
C ASN A 369 6.38 12.78 -9.23
N PRO A 370 6.25 13.97 -9.85
CA PRO A 370 5.45 14.13 -11.07
C PRO A 370 6.04 13.46 -12.31
N CYS A 371 7.35 13.19 -12.36
CA CYS A 371 8.06 12.66 -13.53
C CYS A 371 7.72 13.39 -14.85
N ASP A 372 7.55 14.72 -14.78
CA ASP A 372 7.16 15.57 -15.91
C ASP A 372 7.56 17.03 -15.66
N LEU A 373 8.84 17.33 -15.85
CA LEU A 373 9.39 18.67 -15.69
C LEU A 373 8.77 19.66 -16.68
N LEU A 374 8.46 19.22 -17.91
CA LEU A 374 7.90 20.10 -18.92
C LEU A 374 6.50 20.57 -18.53
N GLN A 375 5.63 19.69 -18.01
CA GLN A 375 4.33 20.11 -17.49
C GLN A 375 4.43 21.00 -16.27
N ALA A 376 5.36 20.74 -15.36
CA ALA A 376 5.63 21.63 -14.23
C ALA A 376 5.96 23.06 -14.71
N ILE A 377 6.73 23.19 -15.80
CA ILE A 377 7.05 24.47 -16.42
C ILE A 377 5.82 25.08 -17.12
N ILE A 378 5.11 24.30 -17.94
CA ILE A 378 3.91 24.76 -18.66
C ILE A 378 2.87 25.31 -17.69
N HIS A 379 2.61 24.65 -16.56
CA HIS A 379 1.58 25.08 -15.63
C HIS A 379 2.07 25.96 -14.47
N GLY A 380 3.36 25.87 -14.13
CA GLY A 380 3.94 26.51 -12.95
C GLY A 380 4.73 27.77 -13.24
N TRP A 381 5.38 27.89 -14.40
CA TRP A 381 6.35 28.97 -14.61
C TRP A 381 5.71 30.36 -14.83
N PRO A 382 6.22 31.45 -14.23
CA PRO A 382 7.23 31.47 -13.18
C PRO A 382 6.64 31.35 -11.77
N ASP A 383 5.39 31.76 -11.57
CA ASP A 383 4.86 32.12 -10.24
C ASP A 383 4.54 30.93 -9.31
N ARG A 384 4.35 29.74 -9.88
CA ARG A 384 3.93 28.52 -9.16
C ARG A 384 4.92 27.37 -9.30
N ILE A 385 6.10 27.59 -9.89
CA ILE A 385 7.02 26.51 -10.26
C ILE A 385 7.45 25.70 -9.03
N GLU A 386 7.78 26.35 -7.91
CA GLU A 386 8.24 25.69 -6.68
C GLU A 386 7.22 24.67 -6.13
N ASN A 387 5.92 24.85 -6.38
CA ASN A 387 4.88 23.94 -5.91
C ASN A 387 4.72 22.70 -6.82
N LEU A 388 5.30 22.74 -8.02
CA LEU A 388 5.19 21.68 -9.03
C LEU A 388 6.53 21.00 -9.30
N LEU A 389 7.60 21.40 -8.61
CA LEU A 389 8.90 20.75 -8.72
C LEU A 389 8.93 19.47 -7.87
N PRO A 390 9.60 18.41 -8.36
CA PRO A 390 9.69 17.14 -7.64
C PRO A 390 10.38 17.32 -6.29
N MET A 391 9.89 16.62 -5.26
CA MET A 391 10.38 16.75 -3.89
C MET A 391 10.28 15.42 -3.12
N VAL A 392 11.33 15.10 -2.34
CA VAL A 392 11.26 14.10 -1.27
C VAL A 392 11.69 14.80 0.02
N VAL A 393 10.95 14.62 1.10
CA VAL A 393 11.35 15.04 2.44
C VAL A 393 11.13 13.88 3.39
N GLY A 394 12.15 13.52 4.15
CA GLY A 394 12.09 12.42 5.09
C GLY A 394 12.70 12.78 6.43
N GLU A 395 12.13 12.19 7.47
CA GLU A 395 12.55 12.39 8.85
C GLU A 395 12.54 11.05 9.57
N ALA A 396 13.69 10.64 10.08
CA ALA A 396 13.81 9.49 10.96
C ALA A 396 14.15 10.00 12.37
N VAL A 397 13.22 9.85 13.30
CA VAL A 397 13.29 10.43 14.63
C VAL A 397 13.37 9.29 15.66
N PRO A 398 14.57 8.93 16.13
CA PRO A 398 14.71 7.92 17.17
C PRO A 398 14.27 8.46 18.54
N CYS A 399 13.90 7.57 19.46
CA CYS A 399 13.68 7.94 20.87
C CYS A 399 14.99 8.39 21.55
N GLN A 400 16.12 7.81 21.15
CA GLN A 400 17.47 8.14 21.61
C GLN A 400 18.46 8.06 20.44
N GLY A 401 19.35 9.04 20.32
CA GLY A 401 20.37 9.07 19.26
C GLY A 401 20.21 10.27 18.33
N LEU A 402 20.63 10.09 17.08
CA LEU A 402 20.67 11.15 16.08
C LEU A 402 19.44 11.08 15.17
N ARG A 403 18.83 12.22 14.93
CA ARG A 403 17.80 12.43 13.92
C ARG A 403 18.46 12.40 12.54
N HIS A 404 17.81 11.74 11.60
CA HIS A 404 18.18 11.75 10.18
C HIS A 404 17.12 12.52 9.40
N SER A 405 17.51 13.65 8.81
CA SER A 405 16.64 14.48 7.99
C SER A 405 17.14 14.44 6.55
N VAL A 406 16.30 13.99 5.63
CA VAL A 406 16.67 13.86 4.21
C VAL A 406 15.80 14.75 3.33
N ARG A 407 16.42 15.37 2.33
CA ARG A 407 15.75 16.14 1.28
C ARG A 407 16.20 15.64 -0.08
N GLY A 408 15.26 15.17 -0.88
CA GLY A 408 15.45 14.92 -2.30
C GLY A 408 15.54 16.22 -3.09
N ALA A 409 16.46 16.25 -4.04
CA ALA A 409 16.61 17.35 -4.97
C ALA A 409 16.91 16.80 -6.38
N LEU A 410 16.48 17.56 -7.38
CA LEU A 410 16.94 17.42 -8.76
C LEU A 410 18.02 18.46 -8.98
N CYS A 411 19.26 18.02 -9.20
CA CYS A 411 20.46 18.87 -9.20
C CYS A 411 21.11 18.92 -10.57
N TRP A 412 21.53 20.11 -10.99
CA TRP A 412 22.25 20.31 -12.24
C TRP A 412 23.75 20.14 -12.05
N ASN A 413 24.37 19.28 -12.86
CA ASN A 413 25.81 18.99 -12.80
C ASN A 413 26.69 19.97 -13.58
N GLY A 414 26.10 21.06 -14.10
CA GLY A 414 26.83 22.09 -14.87
C GLY A 414 27.09 21.73 -16.33
N ARG A 415 26.59 20.59 -16.81
CA ARG A 415 26.73 20.11 -18.19
C ARG A 415 25.35 19.88 -18.80
N GLY A 416 25.30 19.62 -20.10
CA GLY A 416 24.07 19.32 -20.83
C GLY A 416 23.81 20.25 -22.01
N MET A 417 22.71 20.00 -22.70
CA MET A 417 22.21 20.82 -23.80
C MET A 417 21.50 22.07 -23.29
N SER A 418 21.28 23.03 -24.20
CA SER A 418 20.36 24.14 -23.92
C SER A 418 18.94 23.60 -23.70
N PHE A 419 18.16 24.29 -22.87
CA PHE A 419 16.81 23.84 -22.53
C PHE A 419 15.90 23.66 -23.77
N PRO A 420 15.86 24.60 -24.73
CA PRO A 420 14.99 24.48 -25.90
C PRO A 420 15.41 23.35 -26.84
N ASP A 421 16.71 23.11 -27.00
CA ASP A 421 17.20 22.05 -27.89
C ASP A 421 16.91 20.66 -27.31
N ALA A 422 17.08 20.50 -25.99
CA ALA A 422 16.73 19.26 -25.30
C ALA A 422 15.23 18.96 -25.42
N VAL A 423 14.37 19.96 -25.17
CA VAL A 423 12.90 19.80 -25.29
C VAL A 423 12.49 19.43 -26.71
N ARG A 424 13.05 20.09 -27.74
CA ARG A 424 12.75 19.76 -29.14
C ARG A 424 13.23 18.37 -29.54
N LEU A 425 14.35 17.91 -28.98
CA LEU A 425 14.86 16.58 -29.26
C LEU A 425 13.95 15.49 -28.69
N VAL A 426 13.48 15.68 -27.45
CA VAL A 426 12.66 14.71 -26.71
C VAL A 426 11.19 14.75 -27.15
N TYR A 427 10.59 15.94 -27.09
CA TYR A 427 9.16 16.10 -27.30
C TYR A 427 8.79 16.52 -28.72
N ARG A 428 9.73 16.99 -29.55
CA ARG A 428 9.51 17.44 -30.95
C ARG A 428 8.58 18.65 -31.07
N ASP A 429 7.32 18.49 -30.70
CA ASP A 429 6.24 19.47 -30.76
C ASP A 429 5.18 19.22 -29.67
N PRO A 430 4.23 20.14 -29.45
CA PRO A 430 3.18 19.98 -28.45
C PRO A 430 2.23 18.79 -28.69
N LEU A 431 1.98 18.39 -29.94
CA LEU A 431 1.10 17.24 -30.25
C LEU A 431 1.73 15.94 -29.75
N PHE A 432 3.04 15.80 -29.91
CA PHE A 432 3.75 14.63 -29.46
C PHE A 432 3.81 14.55 -27.92
N LEU A 433 3.92 15.68 -27.21
CA LEU A 433 3.73 15.71 -25.74
C LEU A 433 2.35 15.17 -25.36
N VAL A 434 1.28 15.67 -26.00
CA VAL A 434 -0.10 15.22 -25.76
C VAL A 434 -0.26 13.73 -26.04
N SER A 435 0.33 13.23 -27.13
CA SER A 435 0.31 11.80 -27.45
C SER A 435 0.98 10.94 -26.38
N ASN A 436 2.11 11.37 -25.81
CA ASN A 436 2.79 10.63 -24.74
C ASN A 436 1.98 10.67 -23.43
N MET A 437 1.29 11.79 -23.12
CA MET A 437 0.38 11.87 -21.98
C MET A 437 -0.74 10.84 -22.08
N TYR A 438 -1.41 10.75 -23.24
CA TYR A 438 -2.46 9.76 -23.46
C TYR A 438 -1.92 8.31 -23.44
N ALA A 439 -0.69 8.09 -23.90
CA ALA A 439 -0.06 6.78 -23.88
C ALA A 439 0.51 6.37 -22.50
N GLY A 440 0.58 7.30 -21.52
CA GLY A 440 1.17 7.04 -20.21
C GLY A 440 2.70 6.89 -20.22
N THR A 441 3.38 7.38 -21.25
CA THR A 441 4.84 7.21 -21.47
C THR A 441 5.65 8.46 -21.18
N VAL A 442 5.06 9.48 -20.55
CA VAL A 442 5.71 10.78 -20.34
C VAL A 442 6.94 10.67 -19.44
N TRP A 443 6.90 9.85 -18.41
CA TRP A 443 8.00 9.66 -17.46
C TRP A 443 9.28 9.14 -18.16
N GLU A 444 9.14 8.32 -19.20
CA GLU A 444 10.30 7.88 -20.01
C GLU A 444 10.95 9.06 -20.75
N ARG A 445 10.11 9.94 -21.30
CA ARG A 445 10.56 11.13 -22.04
C ARG A 445 11.15 12.16 -21.08
N ASP A 446 10.55 12.33 -19.90
CA ASP A 446 11.07 13.21 -18.88
C ASP A 446 12.47 12.78 -18.45
N ARG A 447 12.70 11.48 -18.23
CA ARG A 447 14.05 10.95 -17.96
C ARG A 447 15.05 11.30 -19.06
N GLU A 448 14.70 11.09 -20.32
CA GLU A 448 15.56 11.48 -21.45
C GLU A 448 15.86 12.98 -21.46
N LEU A 449 14.88 13.82 -21.11
CA LEU A 449 15.06 15.27 -20.98
C LEU A 449 16.05 15.58 -19.84
N LEU A 450 15.87 15.01 -18.66
CA LEU A 450 16.75 15.24 -17.51
C LEU A 450 18.21 14.86 -17.81
N ASP A 451 18.41 13.71 -18.47
CA ASP A 451 19.74 13.24 -18.90
C ASP A 451 20.42 14.25 -19.85
N LEU A 452 19.69 14.74 -20.85
CA LEU A 452 20.20 15.73 -21.81
C LEU A 452 20.52 17.07 -21.16
N LEU A 453 19.79 17.45 -20.11
CA LEU A 453 20.01 18.68 -19.35
C LEU A 453 21.09 18.54 -18.27
N GLY A 454 21.60 17.33 -18.03
CA GLY A 454 22.57 17.07 -16.95
C GLY A 454 21.96 17.23 -15.56
N LEU A 455 20.67 16.93 -15.41
CA LEU A 455 19.94 16.95 -14.14
C LEU A 455 19.88 15.55 -13.54
N HIS A 456 20.19 15.42 -12.25
CA HIS A 456 20.27 14.13 -11.54
C HIS A 456 19.47 14.18 -10.25
N TYR A 457 18.75 13.10 -9.94
CA TYR A 457 18.06 12.97 -8.66
C TYR A 457 19.05 12.55 -7.56
N VAL A 458 19.04 13.28 -6.46
CA VAL A 458 19.91 13.02 -5.29
C VAL A 458 19.11 13.10 -4.00
N LEU A 459 19.65 12.53 -2.92
CA LEU A 459 19.20 12.87 -1.56
C LEU A 459 20.33 13.56 -0.79
N LEU A 460 20.00 14.69 -0.17
CA LEU A 460 20.87 15.42 0.75
C LEU A 460 20.39 15.14 2.16
N GLU A 461 21.24 14.51 2.97
CA GLU A 461 20.91 14.11 4.32
C GLU A 461 21.71 14.94 5.32
N LYS A 462 21.04 15.26 6.43
CA LYS A 462 21.58 15.92 7.60
C LYS A 462 21.35 15.00 8.79
N VAL A 463 22.42 14.66 9.51
CA VAL A 463 22.36 13.82 10.71
C VAL A 463 22.82 14.65 11.90
N GLY A 464 21.96 14.75 12.91
CA GLY A 464 22.19 15.64 14.04
C GLY A 464 21.37 15.26 15.27
N PRO A 465 21.62 15.89 16.43
CA PRO A 465 20.88 15.57 17.65
C PRO A 465 19.39 15.94 17.52
N VAL A 466 18.52 15.14 18.14
CA VAL A 466 17.05 15.34 18.14
C VAL A 466 16.65 16.66 18.81
N TRP A 467 17.43 17.08 19.82
CA TRP A 467 17.25 18.32 20.56
C TRP A 467 18.46 19.22 20.30
N ALA A 468 18.23 20.53 20.18
CA ALA A 468 19.26 21.54 19.91
C ALA A 468 20.26 21.71 21.07
N GLU A 469 21.00 20.66 21.40
CA GLU A 469 22.29 20.78 22.08
C GLU A 469 23.26 21.36 21.04
N ALA A 470 23.35 22.68 21.03
CA ALA A 470 24.04 23.52 20.04
C ALA A 470 25.57 23.34 19.96
N THR A 471 26.11 22.21 20.41
CA THR A 471 27.56 21.95 20.51
C THR A 471 28.07 20.90 19.53
N MET A 472 27.22 20.08 18.91
CA MET A 472 27.63 19.13 17.87
C MET A 472 27.29 19.69 16.48
N ALA A 473 28.29 19.76 15.59
CA ALA A 473 28.07 20.05 14.19
C ALA A 473 27.27 18.90 13.55
N ASP A 474 26.34 19.25 12.67
CA ASP A 474 25.56 18.26 11.94
C ASP A 474 26.44 17.57 10.89
N GLU A 475 26.38 16.25 10.83
CA GLU A 475 27.00 15.49 9.76
C GLU A 475 26.16 15.68 8.49
N HIS A 476 26.82 16.05 7.39
CA HIS A 476 26.19 16.13 6.07
C HIS A 476 26.52 14.90 5.23
N ARG A 477 25.51 14.36 4.54
CA ARG A 477 25.66 13.19 3.68
C ARG A 477 25.00 13.42 2.32
N ILE A 478 25.56 12.81 1.28
CA ILE A 478 25.03 12.85 -0.08
C ILE A 478 24.77 11.42 -0.53
N TRP A 479 23.53 11.17 -0.95
CA TRP A 479 23.12 9.93 -1.58
C TRP A 479 23.03 10.15 -3.09
N VAL A 480 23.74 9.31 -3.85
CA VAL A 480 23.71 9.30 -5.32
C VAL A 480 23.44 7.90 -5.84
N HIS A 481 22.76 7.81 -6.97
CA HIS A 481 22.55 6.56 -7.67
C HIS A 481 23.78 6.21 -8.53
N GLN A 482 24.19 4.95 -8.51
CA GLN A 482 25.25 4.39 -9.36
C GLN A 482 24.80 3.05 -9.94
N ASP A 483 25.53 2.48 -10.90
CA ASP A 483 25.19 1.21 -11.57
C ASP A 483 24.88 0.03 -10.62
N GLN A 484 25.34 0.09 -9.37
CA GLN A 484 25.12 -0.94 -8.33
C GLN A 484 24.00 -0.58 -7.33
N GLY A 485 23.26 0.52 -7.55
CA GLY A 485 22.25 1.05 -6.64
C GLY A 485 22.71 2.29 -5.86
N ALA A 486 22.00 2.60 -4.77
CA ALA A 486 22.25 3.76 -3.93
C ALA A 486 23.62 3.70 -3.23
N ARG A 487 24.32 4.83 -3.21
CA ARG A 487 25.56 5.03 -2.45
C ARG A 487 25.45 6.29 -1.61
N VAL A 488 25.92 6.22 -0.36
CA VAL A 488 25.98 7.35 0.57
C VAL A 488 27.43 7.72 0.84
N TYR A 489 27.69 9.03 0.87
CA TYR A 489 28.99 9.60 1.20
C TYR A 489 28.83 10.60 2.35
N SER A 490 29.72 10.53 3.33
CA SER A 490 29.62 11.27 4.58
C SER A 490 30.74 12.29 4.70
N SER A 491 30.40 13.54 5.04
CA SER A 491 31.37 14.60 5.28
C SER A 491 32.32 14.32 6.46
N ASP A 492 31.90 13.47 7.40
CA ASP A 492 32.68 13.12 8.59
C ASP A 492 33.48 11.83 8.40
N THR A 493 32.86 10.77 7.89
CA THR A 493 33.46 9.42 7.82
C THR A 493 34.12 9.12 6.48
N ASP A 494 33.72 9.79 5.40
CA ASP A 494 34.37 9.71 4.09
C ASP A 494 34.48 11.09 3.40
N PRO A 495 35.32 12.01 3.92
CA PRO A 495 35.41 13.36 3.39
C PRO A 495 35.85 13.42 1.92
N ARG A 496 36.65 12.44 1.46
CA ARG A 496 37.13 12.38 0.07
C ARG A 496 36.02 11.92 -0.87
N GLY A 497 35.31 10.85 -0.53
CA GLY A 497 34.17 10.40 -1.30
C GLY A 497 33.05 11.44 -1.30
N TYR A 498 32.80 12.10 -0.17
CA TYR A 498 31.86 13.21 -0.07
C TYR A 498 32.21 14.35 -1.03
N ALA A 499 33.47 14.80 -1.05
CA ALA A 499 33.91 15.85 -1.96
C ALA A 499 33.77 15.44 -3.44
N GLN A 500 34.03 14.17 -3.77
CA GLN A 500 33.85 13.64 -5.12
C GLN A 500 32.37 13.57 -5.52
N ALA A 501 31.51 13.08 -4.64
CA ALA A 501 30.06 13.03 -4.85
C ALA A 501 29.49 14.44 -5.03
N TYR A 502 29.86 15.37 -4.14
CA TYR A 502 29.50 16.78 -4.24
C TYR A 502 29.88 17.36 -5.61
N ALA A 503 31.13 17.15 -6.05
CA ALA A 503 31.61 17.66 -7.34
C ALA A 503 30.86 17.05 -8.55
N SER A 504 30.32 15.83 -8.44
CA SER A 504 29.56 15.20 -9.52
C SER A 504 28.15 15.77 -9.72
N ILE A 505 27.59 16.43 -8.69
CA ILE A 505 26.22 16.95 -8.69
C ILE A 505 26.16 18.48 -8.60
N ALA A 506 27.33 19.13 -8.57
CA ALA A 506 27.47 20.58 -8.46
C ALA A 506 27.80 21.21 -9.82
N ALA A 507 27.28 22.41 -10.05
CA ALA A 507 27.66 23.27 -11.18
C ALA A 507 28.47 24.44 -10.65
N ASP A 508 29.64 24.69 -11.24
CA ASP A 508 30.56 25.76 -10.84
C ASP A 508 30.97 25.73 -9.36
N GLY A 509 30.99 24.53 -8.77
CA GLY A 509 31.36 24.33 -7.36
C GLY A 509 30.23 24.52 -6.35
N GLU A 510 28.99 24.71 -6.81
CA GLU A 510 27.81 24.82 -5.95
C GLU A 510 26.72 23.82 -6.35
N ILE A 511 25.96 23.30 -5.38
CA ILE A 511 24.75 22.53 -5.67
C ILE A 511 23.71 23.48 -6.24
N VAL A 512 23.32 23.26 -7.50
CA VAL A 512 22.29 24.03 -8.20
C VAL A 512 21.03 23.19 -8.28
N SER A 513 20.00 23.57 -7.54
CA SER A 513 18.69 22.92 -7.62
C SER A 513 18.00 23.19 -8.96
N ILE A 514 17.02 22.37 -9.32
CA ILE A 514 16.20 22.58 -10.52
C ILE A 514 15.56 23.98 -10.54
N GLY A 515 15.03 24.48 -9.42
CA GLY A 515 14.49 25.84 -9.35
C GLY A 515 15.54 26.92 -9.66
N GLN A 516 16.76 26.74 -9.17
CA GLN A 516 17.88 27.65 -9.48
C GLN A 516 18.33 27.53 -10.95
N TYR A 517 18.38 26.32 -11.49
CA TYR A 517 18.67 26.07 -12.91
C TYR A 517 17.65 26.79 -13.81
N LEU A 518 16.34 26.59 -13.58
CA LEU A 518 15.29 27.23 -14.36
C LEU A 518 15.38 28.75 -14.29
N ASN A 519 15.71 29.32 -13.12
CA ASN A 519 15.94 30.76 -12.98
C ASN A 519 17.16 31.26 -13.76
N ARG A 520 18.30 30.54 -13.71
CA ARG A 520 19.51 30.85 -14.50
C ARG A 520 19.23 30.85 -16.00
N HIS A 521 18.36 29.94 -16.45
CA HIS A 521 17.96 29.77 -17.85
C HIS A 521 16.57 30.37 -18.17
N SER A 522 16.09 31.32 -17.37
CA SER A 522 14.70 31.83 -17.42
C SER A 522 14.22 32.27 -18.81
N ARG A 523 15.09 32.86 -19.64
CA ARG A 523 14.74 33.27 -21.01
C ARG A 523 14.43 32.08 -21.93
N GLU A 524 15.19 31.00 -21.78
CA GLU A 524 14.99 29.77 -22.55
C GLU A 524 13.74 29.02 -22.07
N VAL A 525 13.56 28.94 -20.76
CA VAL A 525 12.38 28.33 -20.13
C VAL A 525 11.11 29.06 -20.54
N GLU A 526 11.10 30.39 -20.49
CA GLU A 526 9.96 31.23 -20.89
C GLU A 526 9.58 31.05 -22.37
N LEU A 527 10.58 30.88 -23.25
CA LEU A 527 10.34 30.65 -24.67
C LEU A 527 9.58 29.32 -24.88
N VAL A 528 10.08 28.24 -24.29
CA VAL A 528 9.45 26.91 -24.37
C VAL A 528 8.08 26.91 -23.72
N ALA A 529 7.94 27.51 -22.52
CA ALA A 529 6.66 27.57 -21.82
C ALA A 529 5.57 28.25 -22.68
N LYS A 530 5.91 29.36 -23.36
CA LYS A 530 4.99 30.04 -24.27
C LYS A 530 4.61 29.19 -25.49
N GLU A 531 5.59 28.54 -26.10
CA GLU A 531 5.39 27.67 -27.27
C GLU A 531 4.37 26.55 -26.96
N TYR A 532 4.55 25.87 -25.83
CA TYR A 532 3.68 24.76 -25.44
C TYR A 532 2.33 25.20 -24.86
N ARG A 533 2.26 26.32 -24.11
CA ARG A 533 0.99 26.89 -23.62
C ARG A 533 0.05 27.31 -24.73
N ALA A 534 0.58 27.93 -25.79
CA ALA A 534 -0.23 28.38 -26.92
C ALA A 534 -1.02 27.23 -27.55
N PHE A 535 -0.46 26.02 -27.51
CA PHE A 535 -1.13 24.83 -28.01
C PHE A 535 -2.16 24.26 -27.03
N VAL A 536 -1.81 24.16 -25.74
CA VAL A 536 -2.70 23.62 -24.68
C VAL A 536 -3.97 24.46 -24.47
N HIS A 537 -3.95 25.77 -24.76
CA HIS A 537 -5.16 26.61 -24.69
C HIS A 537 -6.01 26.62 -25.97
N THR A 538 -5.56 25.97 -27.05
CA THR A 538 -6.25 25.92 -28.34
C THR A 538 -7.01 24.59 -28.55
N VAL A 539 -6.67 23.56 -27.78
CA VAL A 539 -7.37 22.26 -27.68
C VAL A 539 -8.22 22.27 -26.42
#